data_AF-A0A6I0K7M3-F1
#
_entry.id   AF-A0A6I0K7M3-F1
#
_cell.length_a   1.000
_cell.length_b   1.000
_cell.length_c   1.000
_cell.angle_alpha   90.00
_cell.angle_beta   90.00
_cell.angle_gamma   90.00
#
_symmetry.space_group_name_H-M   'P 1'
#
loop_
_entity.id
_entity.type
_entity.pdbx_description
1 polymer ?
#
loop_
_entity_poly.entity_id
_entity_poly.type
_entity_poly.pdbx_seq_one_letter_code
_entity_poly.pdbx_strand_id
1 'polypeptide(L)' 'MAITIKKASTMKELKRFIRFNYRLYKDNPYSVPDLYDDMLNTFNKKKNAAFEFCEAEYFLAYKDNQ' A
#
# COMPACT_ATOMS: atom_id res chain seq x y z
N MET A 1 24.43 -1.88 1.61
CA MET A 1 23.18 -2.55 2.02
C MET A 1 22.26 -2.59 0.82
N ALA A 2 21.73 -3.77 0.45
CA ALA A 2 20.89 -3.91 -0.73
C ALA A 2 19.42 -3.66 -0.37
N ILE A 3 18.70 -2.98 -1.25
CA ILE A 3 17.25 -2.78 -1.16
C ILE A 3 16.61 -3.62 -2.25
N THR A 4 15.62 -4.43 -1.89
CA THR A 4 14.83 -5.22 -2.83
C THR A 4 13.51 -4.53 -3.06
N ILE A 5 13.22 -4.15 -4.31
CA ILE A 5 11.92 -3.60 -4.70
C ILE A 5 11.02 -4.74 -5.16
N LYS A 6 9.84 -4.86 -4.54
CA LYS A 6 8.88 -5.90 -4.85
C LYS A 6 7.53 -5.29 -5.22
N LYS A 7 6.99 -5.70 -6.37
CA LYS A 7 5.61 -5.41 -6.76
C LYS A 7 4.62 -6.12 -5.83
N ALA A 8 3.62 -5.42 -5.33
CA ALA A 8 2.54 -6.01 -4.54
C ALA A 8 1.51 -6.66 -5.47
N SER A 9 1.64 -7.97 -5.68
CA SER A 9 0.84 -8.72 -6.64
C SER A 9 -0.28 -9.52 -5.99
N THR A 10 -0.25 -9.68 -4.67
CA THR A 10 -1.25 -10.44 -3.90
C THR A 10 -2.06 -9.58 -2.96
N MET A 11 -3.23 -10.08 -2.56
CA MET A 11 -4.08 -9.38 -1.60
C MET A 11 -3.38 -9.14 -0.25
N LYS A 12 -2.58 -10.10 0.20
CA LYS A 12 -1.78 -10.00 1.42
C LYS A 12 -0.74 -8.87 1.31
N GLU A 13 -0.12 -8.73 0.16
CA GLU A 13 0.88 -7.67 -0.09
C GLU A 13 0.24 -6.30 -0.22
N LEU A 14 -0.93 -6.18 -0.85
CA LEU A 14 -1.64 -4.89 -0.90
C LEU A 14 -2.03 -4.41 0.50
N LYS A 15 -2.51 -5.33 1.36
CA LYS A 15 -2.77 -5.01 2.78
C LYS A 15 -1.49 -4.58 3.51
N ARG A 16 -0.33 -5.17 3.16
CA ARG A 16 0.96 -4.76 3.73
C ARG A 16 1.38 -3.37 3.24
N PHE A 17 1.10 -3.04 1.98
CA PHE A 17 1.31 -1.72 1.38
C PHE A 17 0.47 -0.65 2.09
N ILE A 18 -0.84 -0.87 2.24
CA ILE A 18 -1.74 0.06 2.94
C ILE A 18 -1.26 0.30 4.38
N ARG A 19 -1.02 -0.78 5.13
CA ARG A 19 -0.59 -0.70 6.54
C ARG A 19 0.81 -0.13 6.74
N PHE A 20 1.62 -0.07 5.68
CA PHE A 20 2.94 0.53 5.78
C PHE A 20 2.83 2.03 6.09
N ASN A 21 1.89 2.74 5.48
CA ASN A 21 1.64 4.16 5.78
C ASN A 21 1.35 4.38 7.27
N TYR A 22 0.45 3.58 7.85
CA TYR A 22 0.10 3.67 9.28
C TYR A 22 1.29 3.38 10.21
N ARG A 23 2.17 2.44 9.84
CA ARG A 23 3.38 2.17 10.63
C ARG A 23 4.39 3.30 10.49
N LEU A 24 4.56 3.84 9.28
CA LEU A 24 5.53 4.89 8.99
C LEU A 24 5.21 6.17 9.74
N TYR A 25 3.92 6.51 9.88
CA TYR A 25 3.48 7.75 10.50
C TYR A 25 2.87 7.59 11.90
N LYS A 26 3.03 6.42 12.53
CA LYS A 26 2.38 6.08 13.80
C LYS A 26 2.59 7.11 14.91
N ASP A 27 3.79 7.68 14.98
CA ASP A 27 4.19 8.63 16.03
C ASP A 27 4.23 10.09 15.53
N ASN A 28 3.69 10.35 14.32
CA ASN A 28 3.62 11.70 13.77
C ASN A 28 2.32 12.39 14.28
N PRO A 29 2.42 13.46 15.09
CA PRO A 29 1.24 14.13 15.66
C PRO A 29 0.35 14.83 14.63
N TYR A 30 0.85 15.00 13.40
CA TYR A 30 0.12 15.63 12.29
C TYR A 30 -0.42 14.61 11.28
N SER A 31 -0.25 13.31 11.53
CA SER A 31 -0.79 12.27 10.66
C SER A 31 -2.20 11.89 11.11
N VAL A 32 -3.15 12.05 10.20
CA VAL A 32 -4.51 11.49 10.34
C VAL A 32 -4.58 10.27 9.43
N PRO A 33 -4.69 9.04 9.97
CA PRO A 33 -4.74 7.84 9.16
C PRO A 33 -6.08 7.72 8.42
N ASP A 34 -6.03 7.33 7.16
CA ASP A 34 -7.23 7.02 6.37
C ASP A 34 -7.94 5.75 6.88
N LEU A 35 -9.24 5.65 6.64
CA LEU A 35 -10.02 4.44 6.92
C LEU A 35 -9.50 3.26 6.10
N TYR A 36 -9.20 2.16 6.80
CA TYR A 36 -8.56 1.01 6.18
C TYR A 36 -9.37 0.37 5.04
N ASP A 37 -10.69 0.27 5.21
CA ASP A 37 -11.55 -0.32 4.19
C ASP A 37 -11.68 0.57 2.95
N ASP A 38 -11.64 1.89 3.11
CA ASP A 38 -11.63 2.84 2.00
C ASP A 38 -10.33 2.74 1.19
N MET A 39 -9.19 2.64 1.88
CA MET A 39 -7.90 2.40 1.20
C MET A 39 -7.89 1.05 0.50
N LEU A 40 -8.45 0.00 1.12
CA LEU A 40 -8.55 -1.32 0.51
C LEU A 40 -9.40 -1.30 -0.76
N ASN A 41 -10.53 -0.59 -0.76
CA ASN A 41 -11.39 -0.46 -1.93
C ASN A 41 -10.72 0.39 -3.03
N THR A 42 -10.10 1.51 -2.65
CA THR A 42 -9.38 2.42 -3.54
C THR A 42 -8.28 1.71 -4.32
N PHE A 43 -7.44 0.91 -3.66
CA PHE A 43 -6.33 0.25 -4.33
C PHE A 43 -6.70 -1.09 -5.00
N ASN A 44 -7.89 -1.63 -4.73
CA ASN A 44 -8.33 -2.88 -5.30
C ASN A 44 -8.86 -2.67 -6.73
N LYS A 45 -8.13 -3.20 -7.71
CA LYS A 45 -8.46 -3.15 -9.14
C LYS A 45 -9.86 -3.68 -9.49
N LYS A 46 -10.44 -4.55 -8.64
CA LYS A 46 -11.79 -5.11 -8.85
C LYS A 46 -12.91 -4.25 -8.26
N LYS A 47 -12.58 -3.22 -7.47
CA LYS A 47 -13.56 -2.40 -6.74
C LYS A 47 -13.55 -0.93 -7.13
N ASN A 48 -12.39 -0.39 -7.51
CA ASN A 48 -12.27 1.01 -7.90
C ASN A 48 -12.49 1.17 -9.41
N ALA A 49 -13.51 1.92 -9.80
CA ALA A 49 -13.88 2.20 -11.20
C ALA A 49 -12.76 2.92 -11.99
N ALA A 50 -11.82 3.59 -11.31
CA ALA A 50 -10.68 4.22 -11.99
C ALA A 50 -9.85 3.21 -12.81
N PHE A 51 -9.85 1.94 -12.43
CA PHE A 51 -9.13 0.89 -13.16
C PHE A 51 -9.79 0.46 -14.46
N GLU A 52 -10.98 0.98 -14.79
CA GLU A 52 -11.59 0.79 -16.11
C GLU A 52 -10.84 1.57 -17.20
N PHE A 53 -10.08 2.60 -16.81
CA PHE A 53 -9.39 3.50 -17.74
C PHE A 53 -7.96 3.88 -17.31
N CYS A 54 -7.51 3.45 -16.13
CA CYS A 54 -6.14 3.68 -15.65
C CYS A 54 -5.45 2.40 -15.21
N GLU A 55 -4.13 2.36 -15.41
CA GLU A 55 -3.26 1.33 -14.88
C GLU A 55 -2.49 1.86 -13.67
N ALA A 56 -2.35 1.03 -12.63
CA ALA A 56 -1.46 1.34 -11.51
C ALA A 56 -0.79 0.06 -10.99
N GLU A 57 0.42 0.24 -10.46
CA GLU A 57 1.16 -0.80 -9.76
C GLU A 57 1.76 -0.27 -8.47
N TYR A 58 1.75 -1.10 -7.44
CA TYR A 58 2.21 -0.76 -6.10
C TYR A 58 3.48 -1.52 -5.78
N PHE A 59 4.42 -0.86 -5.11
CA PHE A 59 5.73 -1.41 -4.79
C PHE A 59 6.04 -1.25 -3.31
N LEU A 60 6.71 -2.24 -2.75
CA LEU A 60 7.28 -2.22 -1.41
C LEU A 60 8.80 -2.35 -1.53
N ALA A 61 9.52 -1.47 -0.84
CA ALA A 61 10.96 -1.56 -0.71
C ALA A 61 11.30 -2.34 0.58
N TYR A 62 12.12 -3.37 0.45
CA TYR A 62 12.56 -4.21 1.55
C TYR A 62 14.03 -3.97 1.83
N LYS A 63 14.36 -3.68 3.09
CA LYS A 63 15.73 -3.62 3.57
C LYS A 63 15.94 -4.78 4.53
N ASP A 64 16.96 -5.60 4.29
CA ASP A 64 17.25 -6.78 5.14
C ASP A 64 16.00 -7.69 5.31
N ASN A 65 15.24 -7.87 4.21
CA ASN A 65 13.96 -8.60 4.15
C ASN A 65 12.81 -8.03 5.01
N GLN A 66 12.88 -6.76 5.43
CA GLN A 66 11.82 -6.08 6.19
C GLN A 66 11.03 -5.05 5.38
#